data_AF-A0A944WN67-F1
#
_entry.id   AF-A0A944WN67-F1
#
_cell.length_a   1.000
_cell.length_b   1.000
_cell.length_c   1.000
_cell.angle_alpha   90.00
_cell.angle_beta   90.00
_cell.angle_gamma   90.00
#
_symmetry.space_group_name_H-M   'P 1'
#
loop_
_entity.id
_entity.type
_entity.pdbx_description
1 polymer ?
#
loop_
_entity_poly.entity_id
_entity_poly.type
_entity_poly.pdbx_seq_one_letter_code
_entity_poly.pdbx_strand_id
1 'polypeptide(L)'
;MDVSTHFAFQHRVFSAPGSYFTTDKSRDRAVFVTPMGESNALVQLPSLRKEFGISAGSDDGDLLDIVDKALKFVDTIRINDSIPNELLDGSASWSVADRHQLVARARLTIELVAWVTGKPASEIGRGNIVQELEKPEIRAKIKESIGKLAQHLELENGGDGGVVEVERRMDDLVHETAFVEALRERLMLIHSIGKRVKTAGTICHNNMAARESLERVPPLLTNAYKKLDSEFTLLDKQNQNVADVLRDMDSSIYLIRAVRDEIHCTLKIWDNLVAAWQERGDSRDTTVLASLLSDTHRFLAENYPIVSTW
;
A
#
# COMPACT_ATOMS: atom_id res chain seq x y z
N MET A 1 15.76 -2.98 -23.50
CA MET A 1 15.61 -4.34 -22.97
C MET A 1 14.18 -4.71 -23.24
N ASP A 2 13.93 -5.81 -23.96
CA ASP A 2 12.58 -6.34 -24.11
C ASP A 2 12.21 -6.93 -22.74
N VAL A 3 11.37 -6.23 -21.98
CA VAL A 3 10.92 -6.72 -20.69
C VAL A 3 9.88 -7.80 -21.00
N SER A 4 10.21 -9.06 -20.73
CA SER A 4 9.22 -10.13 -20.78
C SER A 4 8.05 -9.71 -19.89
N THR A 5 6.84 -9.63 -20.43
CA THR A 5 5.65 -9.24 -19.67
C THR A 5 5.06 -10.40 -18.86
N HIS A 6 5.64 -11.60 -18.99
CA HIS A 6 5.16 -12.84 -18.38
C HIS A 6 6.31 -13.66 -17.79
N PHE A 7 5.99 -14.47 -16.79
CA PHE A 7 6.89 -15.47 -16.19
C PHE A 7 7.01 -16.72 -17.09
N ALA A 8 7.60 -16.53 -18.28
CA ALA A 8 7.77 -17.56 -19.28
C ALA A 8 9.09 -18.33 -19.08
N PHE A 9 9.10 -19.24 -18.10
CA PHE A 9 10.27 -20.07 -17.81
C PHE A 9 10.50 -21.15 -18.87
N GLN A 10 11.76 -21.35 -19.28
CA GLN A 10 12.17 -22.33 -20.28
C GLN A 10 12.61 -23.67 -19.67
N HIS A 11 13.18 -23.65 -18.46
CA HIS A 11 13.70 -24.85 -17.81
C HIS A 11 12.58 -25.83 -17.41
N ARG A 12 12.76 -27.11 -17.72
CA ARG A 12 11.74 -28.17 -17.53
C ARG A 12 11.27 -28.35 -16.07
N VAL A 13 12.08 -27.93 -15.10
CA VAL A 13 11.71 -27.98 -13.67
C VAL A 13 10.42 -27.20 -13.40
N PHE A 14 10.21 -26.10 -14.13
CA PHE A 14 9.03 -25.25 -13.99
C PHE A 14 7.80 -25.80 -14.70
N SER A 15 7.97 -26.78 -15.60
CA SER A 15 6.85 -27.39 -16.35
C SER A 15 6.04 -28.39 -15.51
N ALA A 16 6.41 -28.64 -14.26
CA ALA A 16 5.71 -29.56 -13.38
C ALA A 16 4.28 -29.06 -13.08
N PRO A 17 3.22 -29.84 -13.41
CA PRO A 17 1.83 -29.41 -13.21
C PRO A 17 1.52 -29.06 -11.76
N GLY A 18 0.78 -27.96 -11.56
CA GLY A 18 0.39 -27.50 -10.23
C GLY A 18 1.50 -26.80 -9.45
N SER A 19 2.67 -26.54 -10.07
CA SER A 19 3.74 -25.79 -9.42
C SER A 19 3.52 -24.28 -9.49
N TYR A 20 3.99 -23.57 -8.47
CA TYR A 20 3.85 -22.11 -8.36
C TYR A 20 4.91 -21.54 -7.41
N PHE A 21 5.12 -20.24 -7.44
CA PHE A 21 5.96 -19.54 -6.47
C PHE A 21 5.10 -18.84 -5.42
N THR A 22 5.56 -18.80 -4.19
CA THR A 22 4.92 -18.06 -3.09
C THR A 22 5.97 -17.67 -2.06
N THR A 23 5.60 -16.84 -1.08
CA THR A 23 6.48 -16.49 0.05
C THR A 23 6.27 -17.49 1.19
N ASP A 24 7.36 -18.10 1.66
CA ASP A 24 7.35 -18.87 2.89
C ASP A 24 7.19 -17.94 4.09
N LYS A 25 6.01 -17.95 4.71
CA LYS A 25 5.67 -17.08 5.85
C LYS A 25 6.58 -17.25 7.06
N SER A 26 7.28 -18.40 7.19
CA SER A 26 8.18 -18.64 8.31
C SER A 26 9.55 -18.01 8.14
N ARG A 27 9.98 -17.81 6.89
CA ARG A 27 11.33 -17.35 6.53
C ARG A 27 11.35 -16.04 5.77
N ASP A 28 10.18 -15.55 5.37
CA ASP A 28 9.99 -14.36 4.53
C ASP A 28 10.86 -14.40 3.26
N ARG A 29 10.79 -15.54 2.56
CA ARG A 29 11.57 -15.80 1.34
C ARG A 29 10.72 -16.45 0.26
N ALA A 30 11.00 -16.10 -0.99
CA ALA A 30 10.40 -16.76 -2.13
C ALA A 30 10.76 -18.25 -2.17
N VAL A 31 9.75 -19.08 -2.40
CA VAL A 31 9.87 -20.53 -2.57
C VAL A 31 9.12 -20.98 -3.81
N PHE A 32 9.66 -22.01 -4.46
CA PHE A 32 8.98 -22.76 -5.49
C PHE A 32 8.26 -23.94 -4.85
N VAL A 33 6.96 -24.01 -5.03
CA VAL A 33 6.10 -25.09 -4.56
C VAL A 33 5.85 -26.02 -5.72
N THR A 34 6.13 -27.31 -5.53
CA THR A 34 5.84 -28.34 -6.53
C THR A 34 5.17 -29.55 -5.87
N PRO A 35 4.10 -30.11 -6.46
CA PRO A 35 3.46 -31.30 -5.93
C PRO A 35 4.40 -32.52 -5.92
N MET A 36 4.45 -33.21 -4.78
CA MET A 36 5.17 -34.48 -4.57
C MET A 36 4.23 -35.50 -3.91
N GLY A 37 3.56 -36.30 -4.75
CA GLY A 37 2.57 -37.28 -4.29
C GLY A 37 1.36 -36.59 -3.66
N GLU A 38 1.09 -36.88 -2.39
CA GLU A 38 0.01 -36.24 -1.61
C GLU A 38 0.44 -34.96 -0.88
N SER A 39 1.71 -34.56 -1.00
CA SER A 39 2.29 -33.41 -0.29
C SER A 39 2.89 -32.41 -1.26
N ASN A 40 3.17 -31.19 -0.79
CA ASN A 40 3.89 -30.19 -1.56
C ASN A 40 5.33 -30.07 -1.06
N ALA A 41 6.29 -30.08 -1.98
CA ALA A 41 7.67 -29.74 -1.68
C ALA A 41 7.88 -28.22 -1.82
N LEU A 42 8.53 -27.62 -0.82
CA LEU A 42 8.93 -26.21 -0.82
C LEU A 42 10.42 -26.13 -1.09
N VAL A 43 10.79 -25.59 -2.25
CA VAL A 43 12.19 -25.45 -2.68
C VAL A 43 12.58 -23.99 -2.66
N GLN A 44 13.64 -23.65 -1.92
CA GLN A 44 14.18 -22.29 -1.86
C GLN A 44 14.84 -21.95 -3.20
N LEU A 45 14.66 -20.72 -3.71
CA LEU A 45 15.21 -20.31 -5.01
C LEU A 45 16.74 -20.52 -5.13
N PRO A 46 17.57 -20.26 -4.10
CA PRO A 46 19.01 -20.54 -4.19
C PRO A 46 19.32 -22.03 -4.36
N SER A 47 18.57 -22.91 -3.69
CA SER A 47 18.71 -24.36 -3.85
C SER A 47 18.27 -24.79 -5.25
N LEU A 48 17.16 -24.24 -5.74
CA LEU A 48 16.65 -24.51 -7.08
C LEU A 48 17.69 -24.12 -8.15
N ARG A 49 18.30 -22.94 -8.04
CA ARG A 49 19.38 -22.50 -8.93
C ARG A 49 20.55 -23.47 -8.93
N LYS A 50 20.99 -23.90 -7.74
CA LYS A 50 22.14 -24.78 -7.58
C LYS A 50 21.89 -26.19 -8.10
N GLU A 51 20.74 -26.78 -7.76
CA GLU A 51 20.39 -28.16 -8.12
C GLU A 51 20.13 -28.34 -9.61
N PHE A 52 19.50 -27.34 -10.25
CA PHE A 52 19.16 -27.39 -11.67
C PHE A 52 20.12 -26.61 -12.57
N GLY A 53 21.20 -26.04 -12.01
CA GLY A 53 22.22 -25.35 -12.80
C GLY A 53 21.76 -24.06 -13.49
N ILE A 54 20.79 -23.34 -12.89
CA ILE A 54 20.23 -22.10 -13.46
C ILE A 54 21.17 -20.93 -13.14
N SER A 55 21.82 -20.38 -14.16
CA SER A 55 22.80 -19.30 -14.04
C SER A 55 22.15 -17.93 -13.76
N ALA A 56 22.82 -17.07 -12.98
CA ALA A 56 22.37 -15.73 -12.57
C ALA A 56 22.43 -14.64 -13.68
N GLY A 57 22.38 -15.05 -14.94
CA GLY A 57 22.27 -14.17 -16.11
C GLY A 57 21.69 -14.92 -17.32
N SER A 58 20.96 -15.99 -17.04
CA SER A 58 20.15 -16.71 -18.03
C SER A 58 18.72 -16.20 -17.92
N ASP A 59 17.92 -16.32 -18.98
CA ASP A 59 16.52 -15.87 -18.98
C ASP A 59 15.74 -16.36 -17.74
N ASP A 60 15.87 -17.66 -17.41
CA ASP A 60 15.23 -18.24 -16.22
C ASP A 60 15.83 -17.72 -14.91
N GLY A 61 17.14 -17.46 -14.90
CA GLY A 61 17.83 -16.87 -13.76
C GLY A 61 17.33 -15.46 -13.47
N ASP A 62 17.14 -14.64 -14.50
CA ASP A 62 16.64 -13.28 -14.36
C ASP A 62 15.16 -13.28 -13.94
N LEU A 63 14.35 -14.18 -14.51
CA LEU A 63 12.96 -14.38 -14.11
C LEU A 63 12.85 -14.81 -12.63
N LEU A 64 13.75 -15.65 -12.13
CA LEU A 64 13.78 -16.02 -10.71
C LEU A 64 14.07 -14.82 -9.79
N ASP A 65 14.89 -13.86 -10.23
CA ASP A 65 15.13 -12.63 -9.47
C ASP A 65 13.91 -11.68 -9.52
N ILE A 66 13.17 -11.71 -10.63
CA ILE A 66 11.90 -10.98 -10.75
C ILE A 66 10.83 -11.60 -9.86
N VAL A 67 10.77 -12.94 -9.73
CA VAL A 67 9.81 -13.63 -8.85
C VAL A 67 9.94 -13.14 -7.40
N ASP A 68 11.16 -13.02 -6.87
CA ASP A 68 11.38 -12.57 -5.50
C ASP A 68 10.86 -11.14 -5.27
N LYS A 69 11.01 -10.26 -6.28
CA LYS A 69 10.45 -8.90 -6.24
C LYS A 69 8.93 -8.89 -6.40
N ALA A 70 8.40 -9.72 -7.30
CA ALA A 70 6.98 -9.75 -7.65
C ALA A 70 6.11 -10.28 -6.50
N LEU A 71 6.63 -11.23 -5.71
CA LEU A 71 5.93 -11.77 -4.54
C LEU A 71 5.70 -10.76 -3.41
N LYS A 72 6.31 -9.57 -3.48
CA LYS A 72 5.93 -8.44 -2.63
C LYS A 72 4.53 -7.92 -2.96
N PHE A 73 4.17 -7.94 -4.24
CA PHE A 73 2.90 -7.43 -4.76
C PHE A 73 1.82 -8.50 -4.78
N VAL A 74 2.16 -9.74 -5.19
CA VAL A 74 1.19 -10.85 -5.33
C VAL A 74 1.48 -12.01 -4.38
N ASP A 75 0.46 -12.78 -4.00
CA ASP A 75 0.62 -13.89 -3.05
C ASP A 75 1.20 -15.16 -3.70
N THR A 76 0.94 -15.33 -4.99
CA THR A 76 1.30 -16.51 -5.74
C THR A 76 1.58 -16.12 -7.18
N ILE A 77 2.60 -16.74 -7.77
CA ILE A 77 2.96 -16.58 -9.18
C ILE A 77 2.96 -17.97 -9.81
N ARG A 78 2.15 -18.16 -10.85
CA ARG A 78 2.17 -19.36 -11.67
C ARG A 78 3.01 -19.12 -12.91
N ILE A 79 3.41 -20.22 -13.53
CA ILE A 79 4.13 -20.17 -14.81
C ILE A 79 3.22 -19.53 -15.86
N ASN A 80 3.79 -18.62 -16.65
CA ASN A 80 3.12 -17.79 -17.64
C ASN A 80 2.13 -16.75 -17.07
N ASP A 81 2.08 -16.53 -15.76
CA ASP A 81 1.39 -15.35 -15.22
C ASP A 81 2.07 -14.07 -15.71
N SER A 82 1.29 -13.00 -15.84
CA SER A 82 1.83 -11.68 -16.15
C SER A 82 2.64 -11.15 -14.97
N ILE A 83 3.74 -10.45 -15.28
CA ILE A 83 4.55 -9.78 -14.25
C ILE A 83 3.77 -8.58 -13.70
N PRO A 84 3.76 -8.34 -12.37
CA PRO A 84 3.06 -7.20 -11.80
C PRO A 84 3.51 -5.89 -12.44
N ASN A 85 2.53 -5.03 -12.74
CA ASN A 85 2.78 -3.76 -13.42
C ASN A 85 3.74 -2.85 -12.64
N GLU A 86 3.78 -2.98 -11.30
CA GLU A 86 4.70 -2.26 -10.43
C GLU A 86 6.17 -2.50 -10.83
N LEU A 87 6.49 -3.67 -11.40
CA LEU A 87 7.82 -4.01 -11.88
C LEU A 87 8.04 -3.70 -13.37
N LEU A 88 6.96 -3.58 -14.14
CA LEU A 88 7.03 -3.33 -15.59
C LEU A 88 7.12 -1.84 -15.89
N ASP A 89 6.18 -1.05 -15.39
CA ASP A 89 6.04 0.38 -15.66
C ASP A 89 5.75 1.22 -14.41
N GLY A 90 5.68 0.58 -13.24
CA GLY A 90 5.38 1.23 -11.97
C GLY A 90 3.89 1.56 -11.77
N SER A 91 3.00 1.21 -12.70
CA SER A 91 1.57 1.33 -12.46
C SER A 91 1.09 0.25 -11.49
N ALA A 92 0.00 0.53 -10.77
CA ALA A 92 -0.54 -0.42 -9.80
C ALA A 92 -1.25 -1.59 -10.50
N SER A 93 -1.05 -2.82 -10.02
CA SER A 93 -1.76 -4.03 -10.51
C SER A 93 -3.16 -4.18 -9.92
N TRP A 94 -3.61 -3.20 -9.12
CA TRP A 94 -4.88 -3.19 -8.40
C TRP A 94 -5.69 -1.95 -8.77
N SER A 95 -6.95 -1.88 -8.34
CA SER A 95 -7.88 -0.81 -8.74
C SER A 95 -8.38 -0.01 -7.54
N VAL A 96 -8.70 1.26 -7.78
CA VAL A 96 -9.32 2.15 -6.80
C VAL A 96 -10.78 2.44 -7.15
N ALA A 97 -11.60 2.74 -6.14
CA ALA A 97 -12.96 3.21 -6.33
C ALA A 97 -13.01 4.72 -6.61
N ASP A 98 -14.07 5.19 -7.27
CA ASP A 98 -14.28 6.60 -7.62
C ASP A 98 -14.18 7.55 -6.43
N ARG A 99 -14.62 7.09 -5.23
CA ARG A 99 -14.50 7.88 -4.00
C ARG A 99 -13.06 8.27 -3.68
N HIS A 100 -12.08 7.41 -4.00
CA HIS A 100 -10.67 7.70 -3.74
C HIS A 100 -10.15 8.78 -4.68
N GLN A 101 -10.58 8.79 -5.94
CA GLN A 101 -10.26 9.87 -6.88
C GLN A 101 -10.87 11.20 -6.43
N LEU A 102 -12.11 11.18 -5.92
CA LEU A 102 -12.76 12.39 -5.37
C LEU A 102 -11.98 12.96 -4.18
N VAL A 103 -11.56 12.12 -3.23
CA VAL A 103 -10.76 12.55 -2.08
C VAL A 103 -9.38 13.05 -2.51
N ALA A 104 -8.71 12.34 -3.43
CA ALA A 104 -7.39 12.71 -3.94
C ALA A 104 -7.43 14.08 -4.64
N ARG A 105 -8.40 14.28 -5.54
CA ARG A 105 -8.65 15.58 -6.18
C ARG A 105 -8.91 16.65 -5.16
N ALA A 106 -9.72 16.34 -4.14
CA ALA A 106 -10.05 17.31 -3.13
C ALA A 106 -8.81 17.76 -2.33
N ARG A 107 -7.95 16.82 -1.94
CA ARG A 107 -6.71 17.11 -1.22
C ARG A 107 -5.75 17.96 -2.06
N LEU A 108 -5.46 17.54 -3.30
CA LEU A 108 -4.57 18.30 -4.19
C LEU A 108 -5.10 19.72 -4.47
N THR A 109 -6.41 19.87 -4.60
CA THR A 109 -7.03 21.19 -4.80
C THR A 109 -6.85 22.10 -3.59
N ILE A 110 -6.97 21.56 -2.36
CA ILE A 110 -6.72 22.34 -1.15
C ILE A 110 -5.25 22.74 -1.05
N GLU A 111 -4.32 21.83 -1.35
CA GLU A 111 -2.88 22.14 -1.35
C GLU A 111 -2.55 23.24 -2.37
N LEU A 112 -3.20 23.25 -3.53
CA LEU A 112 -3.08 24.32 -4.53
C LEU A 112 -3.57 25.67 -4.01
N VAL A 113 -4.73 25.70 -3.35
CA VAL A 113 -5.26 26.93 -2.74
C VAL A 113 -4.35 27.38 -1.58
N ALA A 114 -3.82 26.44 -0.79
CA ALA A 114 -2.88 26.71 0.30
C ALA A 114 -1.60 27.37 -0.22
N TRP A 115 -1.01 26.82 -1.28
CA TRP A 115 0.16 27.36 -1.95
C TRP A 115 -0.04 28.81 -2.41
N VAL A 116 -1.16 29.13 -3.06
CA VAL A 116 -1.43 30.49 -3.55
C VAL A 116 -1.76 31.48 -2.43
N THR A 117 -2.51 31.04 -1.43
CA THR A 117 -2.96 31.93 -0.34
C THR A 117 -1.90 32.10 0.75
N GLY A 118 -0.88 31.23 0.77
CA GLY A 118 0.10 31.14 1.85
C GLY A 118 -0.50 30.64 3.18
N LYS A 119 -1.75 30.15 3.16
CA LYS A 119 -2.43 29.62 4.34
C LYS A 119 -2.23 28.10 4.42
N PRO A 120 -2.04 27.52 5.61
CA PRO A 120 -1.95 26.08 5.76
C PRO A 120 -3.19 25.36 5.21
N ALA A 121 -2.99 24.25 4.49
CA ALA A 121 -4.08 23.39 3.99
C ALA A 121 -5.04 22.94 5.11
N SER A 122 -4.51 22.70 6.30
CA SER A 122 -5.29 22.34 7.50
C SER A 122 -6.27 23.44 7.96
N GLU A 123 -6.05 24.70 7.60
CA GLU A 123 -6.96 25.80 7.88
C GLU A 123 -8.08 25.92 6.84
N ILE A 124 -7.82 25.50 5.60
CA ILE A 124 -8.73 25.57 4.46
C ILE A 124 -9.70 24.38 4.46
N GLY A 125 -9.19 23.18 4.74
CA GLY A 125 -9.97 21.94 4.81
C GLY A 125 -10.29 21.54 6.25
N ARG A 126 -11.38 22.06 6.82
CA ARG A 126 -11.91 21.58 8.11
C ARG A 126 -13.11 20.67 7.87
N GLY A 127 -13.02 19.39 8.27
CA GLY A 127 -14.14 18.45 8.17
C GLY A 127 -14.16 17.66 6.85
N ASN A 128 -15.31 17.55 6.19
CA ASN A 128 -15.43 16.81 4.93
C ASN A 128 -14.86 17.64 3.77
N ILE A 129 -13.63 17.29 3.38
CA ILE A 129 -12.84 18.02 2.37
C ILE A 129 -13.57 18.20 1.04
N VAL A 130 -14.41 17.25 0.63
CA VAL A 130 -15.13 17.30 -0.65
C VAL A 130 -16.22 18.38 -0.60
N GLN A 131 -16.95 18.48 0.51
CA GLN A 131 -18.03 19.47 0.68
C GLN A 131 -17.48 20.90 0.78
N GLU A 132 -16.30 21.07 1.39
CA GLU A 132 -15.65 22.38 1.51
C GLU A 132 -15.32 22.99 0.13
N LEU A 133 -14.99 22.17 -0.86
CA LEU A 133 -14.68 22.62 -2.23
C LEU A 133 -15.91 23.05 -3.04
N GLU A 134 -17.12 22.73 -2.58
CA GLU A 134 -18.36 23.17 -3.25
C GLU A 134 -18.69 24.62 -2.94
N LYS A 135 -18.08 25.21 -1.91
CA LYS A 135 -18.30 26.60 -1.52
C LYS A 135 -17.88 27.56 -2.66
N PRO A 136 -18.74 28.50 -3.08
CA PRO A 136 -18.45 29.41 -4.19
C PRO A 136 -17.14 30.19 -4.05
N GLU A 137 -16.82 30.61 -2.81
CA GLU A 137 -15.60 31.32 -2.48
C GLU A 137 -14.33 30.48 -2.72
N ILE A 138 -14.40 29.19 -2.41
CA ILE A 138 -13.30 28.25 -2.62
C ILE A 138 -13.14 27.95 -4.11
N ARG A 139 -14.24 27.74 -4.85
CA ARG A 139 -14.22 27.57 -6.31
C ARG A 139 -13.58 28.74 -7.05
N ALA A 140 -13.87 29.97 -6.64
CA ALA A 140 -13.24 31.16 -7.22
C ALA A 140 -11.72 31.15 -6.99
N LYS A 141 -11.28 30.82 -5.76
CA LYS A 141 -9.86 30.70 -5.42
C LYS A 141 -9.15 29.59 -6.18
N ILE A 142 -9.82 28.47 -6.43
CA ILE A 142 -9.26 27.36 -7.23
C ILE A 142 -8.93 27.84 -8.64
N LYS A 143 -9.90 28.48 -9.32
CA LYS A 143 -9.69 29.01 -10.67
C LYS A 143 -8.56 30.04 -10.72
N GLU A 144 -8.50 30.94 -9.75
CA GLU A 144 -7.39 31.89 -9.61
C GLU A 144 -6.05 31.17 -9.41
N SER A 145 -6.04 30.10 -8.60
CA SER A 145 -4.82 29.39 -8.24
C SER A 145 -4.25 28.61 -9.42
N ILE A 146 -5.10 27.99 -10.24
CA ILE A 146 -4.69 27.32 -11.48
C ILE A 146 -4.04 28.33 -12.45
N GLY A 147 -4.66 29.51 -12.62
CA GLY A 147 -4.10 30.56 -13.49
C GLY A 147 -2.73 31.05 -13.01
N LYS A 148 -2.56 31.26 -11.70
CA LYS A 148 -1.28 31.64 -11.10
C LYS A 148 -0.22 30.55 -11.24
N LEU A 149 -0.62 29.29 -11.08
CA LEU A 149 0.30 28.16 -11.25
C LEU A 149 0.76 28.02 -12.70
N ALA A 150 -0.13 28.18 -13.68
CA ALA A 150 0.23 28.15 -15.10
C ALA A 150 1.29 29.20 -15.45
N GLN A 151 1.16 30.41 -14.89
CA GLN A 151 2.17 31.47 -15.01
C GLN A 151 3.49 31.10 -14.32
N HIS A 152 3.42 30.52 -13.11
CA HIS A 152 4.59 30.13 -12.32
C HIS A 152 5.39 28.97 -12.94
N LEU A 153 4.73 28.08 -13.66
CA LEU A 153 5.36 26.97 -14.38
C LEU A 153 5.89 27.38 -15.76
N GLU A 154 5.76 28.66 -16.13
CA GLU A 154 6.23 29.20 -17.41
C GLU A 154 5.69 28.40 -18.61
N LEU A 155 4.46 27.86 -18.51
CA LEU A 155 3.86 27.07 -19.57
C LEU A 155 3.56 28.00 -20.75
N GLU A 156 4.43 27.93 -21.78
CA GLU A 156 4.50 28.85 -22.93
C GLU A 156 3.25 28.90 -23.83
N ASN A 157 2.22 28.10 -23.51
CA ASN A 157 0.93 28.14 -24.17
C ASN A 157 0.09 29.30 -23.61
N GLY A 158 0.39 30.52 -24.02
CA GLY A 158 -0.28 31.74 -23.55
C GLY A 158 -1.82 31.63 -23.48
N GLY A 159 -2.41 32.14 -22.40
CA GLY A 159 -3.87 32.13 -22.19
C GLY A 159 -4.40 30.81 -21.62
N ASP A 160 -5.47 30.28 -22.20
CA ASP A 160 -6.18 29.07 -21.74
C ASP A 160 -5.33 27.79 -21.87
N GLY A 161 -4.30 27.76 -22.71
CA GLY A 161 -3.48 26.56 -22.94
C GLY A 161 -2.64 26.13 -21.72
N GLY A 162 -2.09 27.09 -20.97
CA GLY A 162 -1.38 26.80 -19.72
C GLY A 162 -2.31 26.28 -18.61
N VAL A 163 -3.55 26.78 -18.56
CA VAL A 163 -4.58 26.30 -17.62
C VAL A 163 -4.93 24.85 -17.93
N VAL A 164 -5.16 24.51 -19.20
CA VAL A 164 -5.46 23.14 -19.64
C VAL A 164 -4.31 22.17 -19.31
N GLU A 165 -3.06 22.59 -19.50
CA GLU A 165 -1.91 21.73 -19.15
C GLU A 165 -1.77 21.54 -17.64
N VAL A 166 -2.02 22.56 -16.82
CA VAL A 166 -2.08 22.40 -15.35
C VAL A 166 -3.18 21.43 -14.95
N GLU A 167 -4.38 21.56 -15.52
CA GLU A 167 -5.49 20.64 -15.25
C GLU A 167 -5.15 19.20 -15.64
N ARG A 168 -4.51 18.99 -16.81
CA ARG A 168 -4.04 17.67 -17.25
C ARG A 168 -3.03 17.08 -16.27
N ARG A 169 -2.02 17.85 -15.85
CA ARG A 169 -1.02 17.41 -14.86
C ARG A 169 -1.65 17.12 -13.50
N MET A 170 -2.63 17.91 -13.08
CA MET A 170 -3.41 17.64 -11.89
C MET A 170 -4.19 16.33 -12.01
N ASP A 171 -4.81 16.05 -13.16
CA ASP A 171 -5.54 14.80 -13.40
C ASP A 171 -4.62 13.57 -13.33
N ASP A 172 -3.43 13.64 -13.94
CA ASP A 172 -2.40 12.59 -13.83
C ASP A 172 -2.00 12.37 -12.36
N LEU A 173 -1.79 13.44 -11.60
CA LEU A 173 -1.43 13.36 -10.19
C LEU A 173 -2.59 12.85 -9.31
N VAL A 174 -3.83 13.21 -9.64
CA VAL A 174 -5.05 12.67 -9.00
C VAL A 174 -5.13 11.17 -9.20
N HIS A 175 -4.82 10.68 -10.41
CA HIS A 175 -4.81 9.25 -10.70
C HIS A 175 -3.85 8.50 -9.77
N GLU A 176 -2.60 8.96 -9.68
CA GLU A 176 -1.58 8.32 -8.83
C GLU A 176 -1.89 8.42 -7.33
N THR A 177 -2.35 9.58 -6.88
CA THR A 177 -2.66 9.82 -5.46
C THR A 177 -3.95 9.14 -5.00
N ALA A 178 -4.87 8.79 -5.91
CA ALA A 178 -6.06 8.01 -5.59
C ALA A 178 -5.73 6.62 -5.02
N PHE A 179 -4.63 5.99 -5.49
CA PHE A 179 -4.13 4.76 -4.90
C PHE A 179 -3.70 4.98 -3.45
N VAL A 180 -3.01 6.07 -3.17
CA VAL A 180 -2.63 6.41 -1.79
C VAL A 180 -3.88 6.61 -0.92
N GLU A 181 -4.95 7.24 -1.43
CA GLU A 181 -6.20 7.39 -0.69
C GLU A 181 -6.90 6.06 -0.40
N ALA A 182 -6.83 5.09 -1.32
CA ALA A 182 -7.30 3.73 -1.05
C ALA A 182 -6.49 3.04 0.06
N LEU A 183 -5.17 3.26 0.11
CA LEU A 183 -4.32 2.77 1.19
C LEU A 183 -4.65 3.46 2.53
N ARG A 184 -5.02 4.75 2.53
CA ARG A 184 -5.51 5.44 3.74
C ARG A 184 -6.82 4.84 4.24
N GLU A 185 -7.74 4.49 3.35
CA GLU A 185 -8.98 3.80 3.74
C GLU A 185 -8.68 2.45 4.40
N ARG A 186 -7.76 1.68 3.82
CA ARG A 186 -7.30 0.41 4.37
C ARG A 186 -6.62 0.58 5.74
N LEU A 187 -5.83 1.63 5.93
CA LEU A 187 -5.26 1.98 7.23
C LEU A 187 -6.36 2.26 8.28
N MET A 188 -7.49 2.86 7.90
CA MET A 188 -8.62 3.03 8.81
C MET A 188 -9.24 1.69 9.25
N LEU A 189 -9.28 0.70 8.36
CA LEU A 189 -9.73 -0.66 8.71
C LEU A 189 -8.78 -1.31 9.73
N ILE A 190 -7.47 -1.12 9.57
CA ILE A 190 -6.46 -1.58 10.53
C ILE A 190 -6.67 -0.89 11.89
N HIS A 191 -6.85 0.43 11.92
CA HIS A 191 -7.15 1.15 13.17
C HIS A 191 -8.43 0.68 13.87
N SER A 192 -9.42 0.18 13.10
CA SER A 192 -10.66 -0.34 13.65
C SER A 192 -10.44 -1.56 14.56
N ILE A 193 -9.35 -2.33 14.35
CA ILE A 193 -8.94 -3.44 15.22
C ILE A 193 -8.79 -2.96 16.66
N GLY A 194 -8.21 -1.78 16.87
CA GLY A 194 -8.03 -1.24 18.22
C GLY A 194 -9.34 -1.02 18.96
N LYS A 195 -10.41 -0.60 18.27
CA LYS A 195 -11.75 -0.48 18.86
C LYS A 195 -12.33 -1.86 19.17
N ARG A 196 -12.18 -2.82 18.26
CA ARG A 196 -12.68 -4.20 18.43
C ARG A 196 -11.96 -4.95 19.55
N VAL A 197 -10.65 -4.78 19.70
CA VAL A 197 -9.85 -5.32 20.82
C VAL A 197 -10.37 -4.80 22.16
N LYS A 198 -10.69 -3.51 22.26
CA LYS A 198 -11.28 -2.94 23.48
C LYS A 198 -12.64 -3.57 23.80
N THR A 199 -13.51 -3.73 22.81
CA THR A 199 -14.81 -4.41 22.96
C THR A 199 -14.63 -5.88 23.34
N ALA A 200 -13.70 -6.60 22.72
CA ALA A 200 -13.40 -7.98 23.07
C ALA A 200 -12.91 -8.10 24.52
N GLY A 201 -12.15 -7.11 24.99
CA GLY A 201 -11.68 -7.05 26.37
C GLY A 201 -12.78 -6.88 27.41
N THR A 202 -13.85 -6.15 27.10
CA THR A 202 -15.00 -6.04 28.01
C THR A 202 -15.80 -7.35 28.06
N ILE A 203 -15.94 -8.05 26.93
CA ILE A 203 -16.64 -9.34 26.85
C ILE A 203 -15.85 -10.45 27.54
N CYS A 204 -14.52 -10.48 27.39
CA CYS A 204 -13.65 -11.55 27.88
C CYS A 204 -13.05 -11.30 29.27
N HIS A 205 -13.62 -10.41 30.08
CA HIS A 205 -13.00 -9.95 31.34
C HIS A 205 -12.66 -11.08 32.34
N ASN A 206 -13.38 -12.20 32.29
CA ASN A 206 -13.18 -13.39 33.12
C ASN A 206 -12.29 -14.47 32.48
N ASN A 207 -11.92 -14.34 31.20
CA ASN A 207 -11.11 -15.33 30.50
C ASN A 207 -9.62 -15.04 30.71
N MET A 208 -8.91 -15.94 31.41
CA MET A 208 -7.49 -15.76 31.73
C MET A 208 -6.59 -15.64 30.49
N ALA A 209 -6.80 -16.47 29.46
CA ALA A 209 -6.01 -16.44 28.24
C ALA A 209 -6.20 -15.13 27.46
N ALA A 210 -7.42 -14.59 27.47
CA ALA A 210 -7.71 -13.29 26.88
C ALA A 210 -7.02 -12.14 27.65
N ARG A 211 -6.98 -12.19 28.99
CA ARG A 211 -6.37 -11.13 29.82
C ARG A 211 -4.88 -10.95 29.53
N GLU A 212 -4.13 -12.04 29.41
CA GLU A 212 -2.71 -11.97 29.07
C GLU A 212 -2.48 -11.31 27.71
N SER A 213 -3.30 -11.64 26.71
CA SER A 213 -3.24 -11.02 25.39
C SER A 213 -3.65 -9.53 25.44
N LEU A 214 -4.66 -9.18 26.23
CA LEU A 214 -5.16 -7.80 26.38
C LEU A 214 -4.17 -6.86 27.08
N GLU A 215 -3.24 -7.38 27.88
CA GLU A 215 -2.17 -6.56 28.45
C GLU A 215 -1.08 -6.25 27.42
N ARG A 216 -0.80 -7.18 26.50
CA ARG A 216 0.30 -7.06 25.52
C ARG A 216 -0.10 -6.44 24.19
N VAL A 217 -1.32 -6.68 23.72
CA VAL A 217 -1.80 -6.20 22.41
C VAL A 217 -1.88 -4.66 22.32
N PRO A 218 -2.46 -3.92 23.28
CA PRO A 218 -2.60 -2.47 23.16
C PRO A 218 -1.30 -1.69 22.94
N PRO A 219 -0.20 -1.90 23.71
CA PRO A 219 1.04 -1.17 23.47
C PRO A 219 1.67 -1.52 22.11
N LEU A 220 1.59 -2.78 21.68
CA LEU A 220 2.07 -3.20 20.35
C LEU A 220 1.24 -2.56 19.23
N LEU A 221 -0.09 -2.48 19.37
CA LEU A 221 -0.95 -1.78 18.42
C LEU A 221 -0.60 -0.30 18.33
N THR A 222 -0.39 0.36 19.48
CA THR A 222 0.02 1.78 19.49
C THR A 222 1.34 1.99 18.76
N ASN A 223 2.33 1.11 18.97
CA ASN A 223 3.60 1.16 18.25
C ASN A 223 3.41 0.95 16.73
N ALA A 224 2.63 -0.06 16.35
CA ALA A 224 2.33 -0.36 14.96
C ALA A 224 1.63 0.81 14.26
N TYR A 225 0.57 1.37 14.85
CA TYR A 225 -0.15 2.52 14.31
C TYR A 225 0.75 3.73 14.15
N LYS A 226 1.58 4.04 15.15
CA LYS A 226 2.54 5.16 15.05
C LYS A 226 3.49 4.99 13.86
N LYS A 227 3.99 3.78 13.62
CA LYS A 227 4.85 3.49 12.46
C LYS A 227 4.09 3.70 11.15
N LEU A 228 2.91 3.09 11.02
CA LEU A 228 2.08 3.20 9.81
C LEU A 228 1.69 4.66 9.52
N ASP A 229 1.21 5.40 10.52
CA ASP A 229 0.82 6.81 10.38
C ASP A 229 2.00 7.70 9.94
N SER A 230 3.21 7.37 10.39
CA SER A 230 4.41 8.13 10.02
C SER A 230 4.77 8.00 8.54
N GLU A 231 4.47 6.85 7.91
CA GLU A 231 4.70 6.64 6.47
C GLU A 231 3.80 7.57 5.63
N PHE A 232 2.52 7.67 6.00
CA PHE A 232 1.59 8.61 5.34
C PHE A 232 1.91 10.07 5.65
N THR A 233 2.34 10.38 6.87
CA THR A 233 2.73 11.75 7.25
C THR A 233 3.96 12.22 6.45
N LEU A 234 4.92 11.34 6.23
CA LEU A 234 6.10 11.63 5.42
C LEU A 234 5.72 11.90 3.96
N LEU A 235 4.84 11.07 3.39
CA LEU A 235 4.32 11.25 2.03
C LEU A 235 3.57 12.57 1.88
N ASP A 236 2.68 12.90 2.82
CA ASP A 236 1.93 14.16 2.81
C ASP A 236 2.90 15.35 2.83
N LYS A 237 3.94 15.29 3.67
CA LYS A 237 4.96 16.34 3.75
C LYS A 237 5.75 16.50 2.44
N GLN A 238 6.09 15.40 1.76
CA GLN A 238 6.77 15.46 0.47
C GLN A 238 5.89 16.10 -0.61
N ASN A 239 4.58 15.91 -0.54
CA ASN A 239 3.62 16.43 -1.52
C ASN A 239 3.04 17.82 -1.19
N GLN A 240 3.49 18.47 -0.11
CA GLN A 240 2.99 19.79 0.30
C GLN A 240 3.31 20.91 -0.70
N ASN A 241 4.37 20.77 -1.51
CA ASN A 241 4.68 21.75 -2.54
C ASN A 241 4.14 21.33 -3.91
N VAL A 242 2.83 21.50 -4.10
CA VAL A 242 2.14 21.11 -5.34
C VAL A 242 2.73 21.79 -6.59
N ALA A 243 3.31 22.99 -6.46
CA ALA A 243 3.92 23.68 -7.60
C ALA A 243 5.21 22.99 -8.06
N ASP A 244 6.05 22.52 -7.12
CA ASP A 244 7.26 21.77 -7.45
C ASP A 244 6.89 20.38 -8.01
N VAL A 245 5.89 19.74 -7.42
CA VAL A 245 5.37 18.44 -7.88
C VAL A 245 4.87 18.53 -9.32
N LEU A 246 4.10 19.57 -9.65
CA LEU A 246 3.56 19.77 -11.00
C LEU A 246 4.63 20.28 -11.99
N ARG A 247 5.75 20.84 -11.51
CA ARG A 247 6.88 21.23 -12.37
C ARG A 247 7.62 20.01 -12.88
N ASP A 248 7.95 19.07 -12.00
CA ASP A 248 8.68 17.84 -12.31
C ASP A 248 7.78 16.60 -12.12
N MET A 249 6.87 16.42 -13.08
CA MET A 249 5.84 15.39 -13.04
C MET A 249 6.42 13.98 -13.01
N ASP A 250 7.42 13.69 -13.85
CA ASP A 250 7.97 12.35 -13.99
C ASP A 250 8.64 11.89 -12.69
N SER A 251 9.49 12.73 -12.09
CA SER A 251 10.13 12.44 -10.80
C SER A 251 9.09 12.31 -9.68
N SER A 252 8.06 13.15 -9.68
CA SER A 252 7.03 13.14 -8.65
C SER A 252 6.14 11.90 -8.74
N ILE A 253 5.71 11.52 -9.95
CA ILE A 253 4.94 10.29 -10.18
C ILE A 253 5.77 9.08 -9.77
N TYR A 254 7.05 9.03 -10.15
CA TYR A 254 7.94 7.95 -9.73
C TYR A 254 8.03 7.82 -8.20
N LEU A 255 8.21 8.94 -7.49
CA LEU A 255 8.29 8.94 -6.03
C LEU A 255 6.95 8.51 -5.39
N ILE A 256 5.83 9.03 -5.88
CA ILE A 256 4.49 8.65 -5.39
C ILE A 256 4.25 7.16 -5.57
N ARG A 257 4.59 6.60 -6.74
CA ARG A 257 4.48 5.16 -7.02
C ARG A 257 5.37 4.34 -6.09
N ALA A 258 6.63 4.72 -5.92
CA ALA A 258 7.56 4.03 -5.03
C ALA A 258 7.06 3.99 -3.58
N VAL A 259 6.58 5.12 -3.05
CA VAL A 259 6.04 5.19 -1.68
C VAL A 259 4.70 4.45 -1.57
N ARG A 260 3.82 4.58 -2.57
CA ARG A 260 2.56 3.82 -2.65
C ARG A 260 2.84 2.32 -2.55
N ASP A 261 3.83 1.84 -3.29
CA ASP A 261 4.18 0.42 -3.38
C ASP A 261 4.75 -0.10 -2.07
N GLU A 262 5.61 0.68 -1.41
CA GLU A 262 6.13 0.38 -0.07
C GLU A 262 4.99 0.29 0.95
N ILE A 263 4.10 1.29 1.00
CA ILE A 263 2.95 1.31 1.91
C ILE A 263 2.02 0.14 1.61
N HIS A 264 1.74 -0.15 0.33
CA HIS A 264 0.89 -1.26 -0.06
C HIS A 264 1.44 -2.59 0.49
N CYS A 265 2.74 -2.84 0.34
CA CYS A 265 3.41 -4.02 0.89
C CYS A 265 3.31 -4.06 2.43
N THR A 266 3.55 -2.93 3.11
CA THR A 266 3.43 -2.83 4.57
C THR A 266 2.01 -3.07 5.07
N LEU A 267 0.98 -2.64 4.34
CA LEU A 267 -0.43 -2.89 4.71
C LEU A 267 -0.89 -4.30 4.32
N LYS A 268 -0.20 -4.96 3.39
CA LYS A 268 -0.52 -6.32 2.91
C LYS A 268 -0.51 -7.37 4.02
N ILE A 269 0.49 -7.31 4.90
CA ILE A 269 0.63 -8.29 5.99
C ILE A 269 -0.57 -8.29 6.96
N TRP A 270 -1.35 -7.20 7.00
CA TRP A 270 -2.51 -7.06 7.87
C TRP A 270 -3.79 -7.71 7.33
N ASP A 271 -3.85 -8.08 6.05
CA ASP A 271 -5.11 -8.51 5.40
C ASP A 271 -5.80 -9.65 6.14
N ASN A 272 -5.04 -10.69 6.47
CA ASN A 272 -5.58 -11.85 7.17
C ASN A 272 -6.12 -11.47 8.56
N LEU A 273 -5.44 -10.56 9.26
CA LEU A 273 -5.85 -10.12 10.58
C LEU A 273 -7.10 -9.23 10.50
N VAL A 274 -7.14 -8.30 9.55
CA VAL A 274 -8.31 -7.44 9.30
C VAL A 274 -9.53 -8.29 8.95
N ALA A 275 -9.39 -9.24 8.02
CA ALA A 275 -10.46 -10.15 7.63
C ALA A 275 -10.97 -10.96 8.82
N ALA A 276 -10.06 -11.53 9.61
CA ALA A 276 -10.42 -12.28 10.82
C ALA A 276 -11.21 -11.43 11.84
N TRP A 277 -10.84 -10.16 12.04
CA TRP A 277 -11.57 -9.25 12.91
C TRP A 277 -12.89 -8.76 12.32
N GLN A 278 -13.03 -8.68 10.99
CA GLN A 278 -14.30 -8.33 10.33
C GLN A 278 -15.32 -9.46 10.41
N GLU A 279 -14.86 -10.70 10.26
CA GLU A 279 -15.74 -11.87 10.31
C GLU A 279 -16.13 -12.24 11.75
N ARG A 280 -15.17 -12.22 12.68
CA ARG A 280 -15.33 -12.81 14.03
C ARG A 280 -15.30 -11.79 15.16
N GLY A 281 -14.93 -10.54 14.90
CA GLY A 281 -14.69 -9.53 15.93
C GLY A 281 -15.92 -9.08 16.71
N ASP A 282 -17.11 -9.27 16.14
CA ASP A 282 -18.40 -8.96 16.78
C ASP A 282 -19.03 -10.18 17.48
N SER A 283 -18.31 -11.31 17.54
CA SER A 283 -18.74 -12.52 18.25
C SER A 283 -18.92 -12.25 19.74
N ARG A 284 -19.92 -12.89 20.36
CA ARG A 284 -20.08 -12.93 21.82
C ARG A 284 -19.43 -14.15 22.47
N ASP A 285 -18.87 -15.05 21.66
CA ASP A 285 -18.17 -16.23 22.16
C ASP A 285 -16.77 -15.85 22.65
N THR A 286 -16.57 -15.98 23.97
CA THR A 286 -15.30 -15.68 24.63
C THR A 286 -14.13 -16.54 24.14
N THR A 287 -14.38 -17.75 23.64
CA THR A 287 -13.34 -18.64 23.10
C THR A 287 -12.84 -18.12 21.75
N VAL A 288 -13.78 -17.71 20.88
CA VAL A 288 -13.46 -17.12 19.58
C VAL A 288 -12.68 -15.82 19.76
N LEU A 289 -13.13 -14.94 20.64
CA LEU A 289 -12.45 -13.68 20.93
C LEU A 289 -11.07 -13.88 21.57
N ALA A 290 -10.93 -14.83 22.50
CA ALA A 290 -9.63 -15.16 23.10
C ALA A 290 -8.63 -15.68 22.07
N SER A 291 -9.07 -16.54 21.14
CA SER A 291 -8.24 -16.99 20.01
C SER A 291 -7.81 -15.82 19.13
N LEU A 292 -8.75 -14.93 18.79
CA LEU A 292 -8.47 -13.77 17.93
C LEU A 292 -7.50 -12.77 18.57
N LEU A 293 -7.61 -12.57 19.89
CA LEU A 293 -6.66 -11.77 20.67
C LEU A 293 -5.26 -12.40 20.70
N SER A 294 -5.17 -13.72 20.85
CA SER A 294 -3.91 -14.46 20.80
C SER A 294 -3.24 -14.38 19.41
N ASP A 295 -4.01 -14.55 18.34
CA ASP A 295 -3.54 -14.39 16.97
C ASP A 295 -3.05 -12.96 16.71
N THR A 296 -3.78 -11.96 17.22
CA THR A 296 -3.38 -10.55 17.15
C THR A 296 -2.06 -10.31 17.88
N HIS A 297 -1.90 -10.87 19.09
CA HIS A 297 -0.67 -10.74 19.86
C HIS A 297 0.52 -11.34 19.11
N ARG A 298 0.38 -12.58 18.60
CA ARG A 298 1.44 -13.25 17.82
C ARG A 298 1.84 -12.44 16.60
N PHE A 299 0.86 -12.01 15.79
CA PHE A 299 1.10 -11.18 14.62
C PHE A 299 1.88 -9.90 14.98
N LEU A 300 1.47 -9.20 16.03
CA LEU A 300 2.10 -7.96 16.46
C LEU A 300 3.50 -8.18 17.05
N ALA A 301 3.71 -9.25 17.80
CA ALA A 301 5.02 -9.57 18.37
C ALA A 301 6.04 -9.91 17.28
N GLU A 302 5.62 -10.60 16.22
CA GLU A 302 6.46 -10.96 15.07
C GLU A 302 6.79 -9.74 14.20
N ASN A 303 5.81 -8.88 13.91
CA ASN A 303 5.97 -7.80 12.91
C ASN A 303 6.27 -6.42 13.52
N TYR A 304 5.92 -6.18 14.78
CA TYR A 304 6.02 -4.88 15.45
C TYR A 304 6.56 -4.98 16.90
N PRO A 305 7.70 -5.66 17.13
CA PRO A 305 8.25 -5.81 18.47
C PRO A 305 8.61 -4.44 19.08
N ILE A 306 8.30 -4.26 20.36
CA ILE A 306 8.80 -3.13 21.14
C ILE A 306 10.20 -3.52 21.62
N VAL A 307 11.22 -3.04 20.91
CA VAL A 307 12.61 -3.20 21.35
C VAL A 307 12.82 -2.23 22.51
N SER A 308 12.90 -2.75 23.74
CA SER A 308 13.45 -1.98 24.85
C SER A 308 14.95 -1.86 24.64
N THR A 309 15.41 -0.69 24.22
CA THR A 309 16.83 -0.32 24.36
C THR A 309 17.13 -0.23 25.84
N TRP A 310 17.83 -1.23 26.37
CA TRP A 310 18.46 -1.23 27.69
C TRP A 310 19.78 -0.48 27.65
#